data_AF-A0A8S2WJP6-F1
#
_entry.id   AF-A0A8S2WJP6-F1
#
_cell.length_a   1.000
_cell.length_b   1.000
_cell.length_c   1.000
_cell.angle_alpha   90.00
_cell.angle_beta   90.00
_cell.angle_gamma   90.00
#
_symmetry.space_group_name_H-M   'P 1'
#
loop_
_entity.id
_entity.type
_entity.pdbx_description
1 polymer ?
#
loop_
_entity_poly.entity_id
_entity_poly.type
_entity_poly.pdbx_seq_one_letter_code
_entity_poly.pdbx_strand_id
1 'polypeptide(L)'
;MGDAAVDPAIIRQTQETLGQIINAPALTDKLLSRPPVQFLQDIVKSVVKKTRFLNGLYTDEELSPGYLKDKEKRENKTLFMKKLVTAVSIALNEPPVVRVSKILSGHEADKTNLLLQALAKAVTARVCLPDI
;
A
#
# COMPACT_ATOMS: atom_id res chain seq x y z
N MET A 1 -17.97 -15.70 16.35
CA MET A 1 -17.74 -14.42 15.65
C MET A 1 -16.44 -14.55 14.89
N GLY A 2 -16.49 -14.89 13.60
CA GLY A 2 -15.28 -15.04 12.77
C GLY A 2 -14.81 -13.67 12.32
N ASP A 3 -13.87 -13.08 13.06
CA ASP A 3 -13.05 -11.99 12.54
C ASP A 3 -12.37 -12.54 11.27
N ALA A 4 -12.52 -11.88 10.12
CA ALA A 4 -11.98 -12.34 8.86
C ALA A 4 -10.46 -12.43 8.97
N ALA A 5 -9.97 -13.61 9.37
CA ALA A 5 -8.59 -13.86 9.67
C ALA A 5 -7.82 -13.84 8.36
N VAL A 6 -7.12 -12.73 8.10
CA VAL A 6 -6.13 -12.67 7.03
C VAL A 6 -5.17 -13.84 7.23
N ASP A 7 -4.91 -14.57 6.16
CA ASP A 7 -4.09 -15.77 6.24
C ASP A 7 -2.71 -15.42 6.86
N PRO A 8 -2.27 -16.10 7.93
CA PRO A 8 -1.02 -15.76 8.61
C PRO A 8 0.20 -15.91 7.69
N ALA A 9 0.10 -16.76 6.65
CA ALA A 9 1.10 -16.85 5.59
C ALA A 9 1.24 -15.54 4.80
N ILE A 10 0.12 -14.88 4.47
CA ILE A 10 0.09 -13.59 3.78
C ILE A 10 0.71 -12.51 4.67
N ILE A 11 0.35 -12.49 5.96
CA ILE A 11 0.90 -11.52 6.92
C ILE A 11 2.42 -11.65 7.01
N ARG A 12 2.93 -12.87 7.23
CA ARG A 12 4.38 -13.14 7.28
C ARG A 12 5.10 -12.73 6.00
N GLN A 13 4.54 -13.08 4.86
CA GLN A 13 5.13 -12.72 3.58
C GLN A 13 5.17 -11.20 3.37
N THR A 14 4.11 -10.48 3.76
CA THR A 14 4.10 -9.01 3.73
C THR A 14 5.14 -8.43 4.68
N GLN A 15 5.30 -8.99 5.89
CA GLN A 15 6.30 -8.56 6.88
C GLN A 15 7.72 -8.73 6.35
N GLU A 16 8.05 -9.88 5.77
CA GLU A 16 9.39 -10.14 5.23
C GLU A 16 9.68 -9.27 4.01
N THR A 17 8.76 -9.20 3.05
CA THR A 17 8.96 -8.44 1.81
C THR A 17 9.02 -6.93 2.06
N LEU A 18 8.07 -6.35 2.79
CA LEU A 18 8.11 -4.93 3.12
C LEU A 18 9.21 -4.62 4.14
N GLY A 19 9.47 -5.49 5.12
CA GLY A 19 10.49 -5.29 6.15
C GLY A 19 11.91 -5.21 5.59
N GLN A 20 12.16 -5.81 4.43
CA GLN A 20 13.43 -5.65 3.70
C GLN A 20 13.58 -4.29 3.01
N ILE A 21 12.46 -3.60 2.75
CA ILE A 21 12.41 -2.35 1.99
C ILE A 21 12.29 -1.14 2.93
N ILE A 22 11.42 -1.26 3.93
CA ILE A 22 11.08 -0.22 4.90
C ILE A 22 11.36 -0.71 6.33
N ASN A 23 11.96 0.15 7.15
CA ASN A 23 12.20 -0.14 8.57
C ASN A 23 11.08 0.40 9.48
N ALA A 24 10.19 1.23 8.92
CA ALA A 24 9.04 1.81 9.60
C ALA A 24 7.93 2.02 8.54
N PRO A 25 6.64 1.90 8.88
CA PRO A 25 6.05 1.60 10.20
C PRO A 25 6.11 0.12 10.62
N ALA A 26 5.78 -0.19 11.89
CA ALA A 26 5.81 -1.55 12.43
C ALA A 26 4.75 -2.46 11.77
N LEU A 27 5.21 -3.45 11.00
CA LEU A 27 4.37 -4.41 10.28
C LEU A 27 3.84 -5.50 11.23
N THR A 28 2.97 -5.15 12.19
CA THR A 28 2.40 -6.14 13.13
C THR A 28 1.18 -6.84 12.55
N ASP A 29 0.92 -8.08 12.96
CA ASP A 29 -0.23 -8.89 12.53
C ASP A 29 -1.56 -8.15 12.74
N LYS A 30 -1.69 -7.42 13.86
CA LYS A 30 -2.89 -6.59 14.13
C LYS A 30 -3.13 -5.51 13.09
N LEU A 31 -2.06 -4.86 12.62
CA LEU A 31 -2.15 -3.83 11.59
C LEU A 31 -2.38 -4.45 10.22
N LEU A 32 -1.81 -5.63 9.93
CA LEU A 32 -2.00 -6.31 8.65
C LEU A 32 -3.36 -7.01 8.54
N SER A 33 -3.94 -7.47 9.65
CA SER A 33 -5.32 -7.99 9.70
C SER A 33 -6.37 -6.88 9.51
N ARG A 34 -6.09 -5.66 9.96
CA ARG A 34 -7.02 -4.52 9.79
C ARG A 34 -6.26 -3.23 9.48
N PRO A 35 -5.71 -3.08 8.27
CA PRO A 35 -4.83 -1.97 7.94
C PRO A 35 -5.59 -0.65 7.97
N PRO A 36 -5.28 0.26 8.91
CA PRO A 36 -5.84 1.60 8.85
C PRO A 36 -5.25 2.31 7.63
N VAL A 37 -6.05 3.12 6.96
CA VAL A 37 -5.62 3.79 5.73
C VAL A 37 -4.38 4.68 5.93
N GLN A 38 -4.21 5.22 7.14
CA GLN A 38 -3.01 5.97 7.52
C GLN A 38 -1.75 5.11 7.48
N PHE A 39 -1.83 3.85 7.93
CA PHE A 39 -0.72 2.91 7.91
C PHE A 39 -0.30 2.55 6.48
N LEU A 40 -1.27 2.35 5.57
CA LEU A 40 -0.98 2.15 4.14
C LEU A 40 -0.24 3.35 3.54
N GLN A 41 -0.69 4.57 3.84
CA GLN A 41 -0.02 5.78 3.37
C GLN A 41 1.42 5.87 3.90
N ASP A 42 1.63 5.53 5.17
CA ASP A 42 2.94 5.57 5.82
C ASP A 42 3.91 4.53 5.21
N ILE A 43 3.41 3.33 4.88
CA ILE A 43 4.16 2.32 4.13
C ILE A 43 4.56 2.85 2.76
N VAL A 44 3.61 3.37 1.98
CA VAL A 44 3.89 3.89 0.64
C VAL A 44 4.91 5.01 0.70
N LYS A 45 4.75 5.98 1.61
CA LYS A 45 5.74 7.06 1.84
C LYS A 45 7.12 6.52 2.13
N SER A 46 7.21 5.53 3.01
CA SER A 46 8.49 4.92 3.38
C SER A 46 9.12 4.17 2.21
N VAL A 47 8.31 3.46 1.41
CA VAL A 47 8.77 2.79 0.17
C VAL A 47 9.26 3.82 -0.84
N VAL A 48 8.50 4.88 -1.12
CA VAL A 48 8.90 5.95 -2.05
C VAL A 48 10.19 6.61 -1.57
N LYS A 49 10.31 6.92 -0.28
CA LYS A 49 11.51 7.54 0.28
C LYS A 49 12.75 6.64 0.23
N LYS A 50 12.57 5.33 0.44
CA LYS A 50 13.66 4.35 0.47
C LYS A 50 14.12 3.93 -0.92
N THR A 51 13.18 3.68 -1.81
CA THR A 51 13.44 3.02 -3.09
C THR A 51 13.31 3.95 -4.27
N ARG A 52 12.71 5.12 -4.07
CA ARG A 52 12.26 6.04 -5.12
C ARG A 52 11.31 5.40 -6.13
N PHE A 53 10.78 4.22 -5.83
CA PHE A 53 9.68 3.61 -6.54
C PHE A 53 8.43 4.45 -6.28
N LEU A 54 7.72 4.89 -7.33
CA LEU A 54 6.61 5.86 -7.27
C LEU A 54 7.03 7.31 -6.96
N ASN A 55 8.33 7.61 -7.02
CA ASN A 55 8.80 8.99 -6.92
C ASN A 55 8.33 9.79 -8.16
N GLY A 56 7.56 10.86 -7.93
CA GLY A 56 6.87 11.61 -8.99
C GLY A 56 5.41 11.21 -9.22
N LEU A 57 4.94 10.07 -8.68
CA LEU A 57 3.52 9.68 -8.78
C LEU A 57 2.64 10.44 -7.78
N TYR A 58 3.19 10.70 -6.60
CA TYR A 58 2.54 11.44 -5.52
C TYR A 58 3.18 12.81 -5.36
N THR A 59 2.35 13.83 -5.15
CA THR A 59 2.83 15.16 -4.81
C THR A 59 3.24 15.24 -3.33
N ASP A 60 4.03 16.25 -2.98
CA ASP A 60 4.46 16.50 -1.59
C ASP A 60 3.26 16.73 -0.65
N GLU A 61 2.19 17.31 -1.19
CA GLU A 61 0.90 17.49 -0.51
C GLU A 61 0.22 16.15 -0.22
N GLU A 62 0.18 15.22 -1.18
CA GLU A 62 -0.34 13.86 -0.98
C GLU A 62 0.50 13.06 0.03
N LEU A 63 1.81 13.34 0.07
CA LEU A 63 2.74 12.74 1.01
C LEU A 63 2.78 13.47 2.37
N SER A 64 1.92 14.46 2.60
CA SER A 64 1.83 15.12 3.91
C SER A 64 0.99 14.30 4.92
N PRO A 65 1.38 14.27 6.20
CA PRO A 65 0.61 13.58 7.25
C PRO A 65 -0.75 14.24 7.56
N GLY A 66 -0.96 15.48 7.09
CA GLY A 66 -2.23 16.20 7.13
C GLY A 66 -3.19 15.86 5.99
N TYR A 67 -2.72 15.28 4.89
CA TYR A 67 -3.52 15.04 3.68
C TYR A 67 -4.78 14.19 3.93
N LEU A 68 -4.70 13.25 4.89
CA LEU A 68 -5.81 12.39 5.29
C LEU A 68 -6.67 12.96 6.43
N LYS A 69 -6.31 14.12 6.97
CA LYS A 69 -7.02 14.82 8.06
C LYS A 69 -7.92 15.94 7.55
N ASP A 70 -7.82 16.31 6.28
CA ASP A 70 -8.60 17.38 5.67
C ASP A 70 -10.08 17.03 5.43
N LYS A 71 -10.90 18.04 5.14
CA LYS A 71 -12.35 17.87 4.84
C LYS A 71 -12.58 16.82 3.74
N GLU A 72 -11.66 16.71 2.80
CA GLU A 72 -11.68 15.79 1.65
C GLU A 72 -10.99 14.44 1.91
N LYS A 73 -10.81 14.02 3.18
CA LYS A 73 -10.11 12.78 3.53
C LYS A 73 -10.61 11.52 2.80
N ARG A 74 -11.88 11.45 2.41
CA ARG A 74 -12.40 10.28 1.67
C ARG A 74 -11.90 10.26 0.23
N GLU A 75 -11.97 11.39 -0.45
CA GLU A 75 -11.53 11.54 -1.84
C GLU A 75 -10.03 11.42 -1.95
N ASN A 76 -9.28 12.09 -1.07
CA ASN A 76 -7.83 12.00 -0.96
C ASN A 76 -7.34 10.55 -0.79
N LYS A 77 -7.95 9.78 0.12
CA LYS A 77 -7.62 8.36 0.27
C LYS A 77 -7.96 7.55 -0.98
N THR A 78 -9.09 7.88 -1.63
CA THR A 78 -9.51 7.20 -2.86
C THR A 78 -8.49 7.41 -3.96
N LEU A 79 -8.10 8.66 -4.20
CA LEU A 79 -7.12 9.02 -5.22
C LEU A 79 -5.77 8.35 -4.94
N PHE A 80 -5.32 8.42 -3.69
CA PHE A 80 -4.03 7.87 -3.25
C PHE A 80 -3.93 6.35 -3.49
N MET A 81 -4.94 5.59 -3.04
CA MET A 81 -4.95 4.14 -3.29
C MET A 81 -5.17 3.80 -4.75
N LYS A 82 -5.96 4.59 -5.49
CA LYS A 82 -6.17 4.35 -6.93
C LYS A 82 -4.85 4.47 -7.67
N LYS A 83 -4.08 5.53 -7.41
CA LYS A 83 -2.73 5.72 -7.96
C LYS A 83 -1.81 4.54 -7.61
N LEU A 84 -1.81 4.11 -6.35
CA LEU A 84 -0.99 2.98 -5.89
C LEU A 84 -1.31 1.71 -6.68
N VAL A 85 -2.60 1.37 -6.73
CA VAL A 85 -3.11 0.17 -7.40
C VAL A 85 -2.75 0.20 -8.88
N THR A 86 -2.98 1.32 -9.57
CA THR A 86 -2.62 1.48 -10.98
C THR A 86 -1.12 1.34 -11.20
N ALA A 87 -0.29 1.98 -10.37
CA ALA A 87 1.16 1.93 -10.54
C ALA A 87 1.73 0.53 -10.29
N VAL A 88 1.25 -0.18 -9.27
CA VAL A 88 1.65 -1.58 -9.02
C VAL A 88 1.19 -2.48 -10.18
N SER A 89 -0.03 -2.28 -10.69
CA SER A 89 -0.53 -3.01 -11.86
C SER A 89 0.32 -2.78 -13.10
N ILE A 90 0.75 -1.55 -13.36
CA ILE A 90 1.64 -1.22 -14.49
C ILE A 90 3.02 -1.85 -14.28
N ALA A 91 3.57 -1.74 -13.07
CA ALA A 91 4.89 -2.29 -12.75
C ALA A 91 4.94 -3.81 -12.88
N LEU A 92 3.90 -4.53 -12.46
CA LEU A 92 3.85 -5.98 -12.55
C LEU A 92 3.24 -6.49 -13.86
N ASN A 93 2.66 -5.59 -14.66
CA ASN A 93 1.82 -5.94 -15.81
C ASN A 93 0.64 -6.86 -15.44
N GLU A 94 0.09 -6.69 -14.23
CA GLU A 94 -0.97 -7.53 -13.66
C GLU A 94 -2.21 -6.70 -13.31
N PRO A 95 -3.43 -7.27 -13.42
CA PRO A 95 -4.65 -6.57 -13.05
C PRO A 95 -4.70 -6.25 -11.55
N PRO A 96 -5.42 -5.20 -11.15
CA PRO A 96 -5.45 -4.76 -9.75
C PRO A 96 -6.14 -5.79 -8.86
N VAL A 97 -5.40 -6.33 -7.89
CA VAL A 97 -5.88 -7.38 -6.97
C VAL A 97 -6.99 -6.92 -6.01
N VAL A 98 -7.09 -5.60 -5.75
CA VAL A 98 -8.03 -5.04 -4.77
C VAL A 98 -8.68 -3.76 -5.28
N ARG A 99 -9.95 -3.54 -4.93
CA ARG A 99 -10.66 -2.29 -5.23
C ARG A 99 -10.44 -1.25 -4.13
N VAL A 100 -10.17 -0.02 -4.54
CA VAL A 100 -9.96 1.12 -3.64
C VAL A 100 -11.09 1.27 -2.62
N SER A 101 -12.35 1.26 -3.06
CA SER A 101 -13.51 1.42 -2.15
C SER A 101 -13.55 0.41 -1.01
N LYS A 102 -13.01 -0.80 -1.24
CA LYS A 102 -12.96 -1.89 -0.24
C LYS A 102 -11.86 -1.65 0.78
N ILE A 103 -10.67 -1.24 0.33
CA ILE A 103 -9.56 -0.80 1.20
C ILE A 103 -10.03 0.34 2.13
N LEU A 104 -10.71 1.35 1.56
CA LEU A 104 -11.20 2.49 2.34
C LEU A 104 -12.24 2.12 3.39
N SER A 105 -13.05 1.11 3.08
CA SER A 105 -14.04 0.56 3.99
C SER A 105 -13.44 -0.41 5.00
N GLY A 106 -12.12 -0.66 4.96
CA GLY A 106 -11.44 -1.65 5.80
C GLY A 106 -11.89 -3.08 5.55
N HIS A 107 -12.39 -3.35 4.33
CA HIS A 107 -12.81 -4.68 3.88
C HIS A 107 -11.75 -5.26 2.93
N GLU A 108 -11.65 -6.59 2.86
CA GLU A 108 -10.68 -7.32 2.01
C GLU A 108 -9.22 -7.03 2.40
N ALA A 109 -8.90 -7.20 3.68
CA ALA A 109 -7.54 -7.06 4.20
C ALA A 109 -6.57 -8.03 3.52
N ASP A 110 -6.99 -9.26 3.18
CA ASP A 110 -6.19 -10.22 2.40
C ASP A 110 -5.67 -9.64 1.09
N LYS A 111 -6.58 -9.06 0.30
CA LYS A 111 -6.24 -8.48 -1.00
C LYS A 111 -5.40 -7.21 -0.85
N THR A 112 -5.61 -6.46 0.23
CA THR A 112 -4.78 -5.30 0.57
C THR A 112 -3.35 -5.73 0.87
N ASN A 113 -3.16 -6.84 1.61
CA ASN A 113 -1.84 -7.41 1.84
C ASN A 113 -1.19 -7.92 0.54
N LEU A 114 -1.95 -8.60 -0.32
CA LEU A 114 -1.45 -9.02 -1.64
C LEU A 114 -0.97 -7.81 -2.46
N LEU A 115 -1.68 -6.68 -2.43
CA LEU A 115 -1.23 -5.45 -3.07
C LEU A 115 0.10 -4.94 -2.49
N LEU A 116 0.26 -4.99 -1.16
CA LEU A 116 1.50 -4.59 -0.50
C LEU A 116 2.68 -5.50 -0.86
N GLN A 117 2.45 -6.81 -0.93
CA GLN A 117 3.45 -7.77 -1.39
C GLN A 117 3.81 -7.56 -2.85
N ALA A 118 2.82 -7.29 -3.70
CA ALA A 118 2.99 -6.95 -5.11
C ALA A 118 3.85 -5.69 -5.27
N LEU A 119 3.56 -4.64 -4.49
CA LEU A 119 4.39 -3.44 -4.43
C LEU A 119 5.83 -3.77 -4.03
N ALA A 120 6.01 -4.50 -2.92
CA ALA A 120 7.33 -4.89 -2.45
C ALA A 120 8.10 -5.71 -3.48
N LYS A 121 7.42 -6.64 -4.17
CA LYS A 121 7.98 -7.44 -5.24
C LYS A 121 8.40 -6.58 -6.43
N ALA A 122 7.57 -5.62 -6.85
CA ALA A 122 7.88 -4.72 -7.97
C ALA A 122 9.12 -3.86 -7.66
N VAL A 123 9.21 -3.37 -6.42
CA VAL A 123 10.37 -2.63 -5.90
C VAL A 123 11.62 -3.50 -5.88
N THR A 124 11.55 -4.69 -5.29
CA THR A 124 12.69 -5.62 -5.16
C THR A 124 13.15 -6.16 -6.52
N ALA A 125 12.22 -6.41 -7.43
CA ALA A 125 12.51 -6.79 -8.81
C ALA A 125 13.14 -5.66 -9.64
N ARG A 126 13.33 -4.47 -9.05
CA ARG A 126 13.86 -3.26 -9.70
C ARG A 126 13.14 -2.97 -11.01
N VAL A 127 11.83 -3.20 -11.05
CA VAL A 127 11.07 -2.91 -12.27
C VAL A 127 11.08 -1.40 -12.47
N CYS A 128 11.65 -0.94 -13.58
CA CYS A 128 11.54 0.45 -13.95
C CYS A 128 10.09 0.68 -14.39
N LEU A 129 9.35 1.54 -13.67
CA LEU A 129 8.09 2.04 -14.21
C LEU A 129 8.45 2.79 -15.50
N PRO A 130 7.86 2.44 -16.66
CA PRO A 130 8.07 3.22 -17.87
C PRO A 130 7.64 4.66 -17.56
N ASP A 131 8.48 5.64 -17.93
CA ASP A 131 8.21 7.06 -17.72
C ASP A 131 6.78 7.40 -18.18
N ILE A 132 5.93 7.76 -17.21
CA ILE A 132 4.52 8.13 -17.40
C ILE A 132 4.37 9.64 -17.30
#